data_AF-A0A812LFX1-F1
#
_entry.id   AF-A0A812LFX1-F1
#
_cell.length_a   1.000
_cell.length_b   1.000
_cell.length_c   1.000
_cell.angle_alpha   90.00
_cell.angle_beta   90.00
_cell.angle_gamma   90.00
#
_symmetry.space_group_name_H-M   'P 1'
#
loop_
_entity.id
_entity.type
_entity.pdbx_description
1 polymer ?
#
loop_
_entity_poly.entity_id
_entity_poly.type
_entity_poly.pdbx_seq_one_letter_code
_entity_poly.pdbx_strand_id
1 'polypeptide(L)'
;MRFEAADDSFVILDTIGLGDTEIDQDKVVASIRDVALSAVNGVDAMCFVMRNARITDDAIARLIYVTEFLWGTDCLLNLYVIVTFASRYLASREDANQWIERQVELNWRFKHIYDLVGQNPYRFIFIDNPSIDSGEPNVEERQAASKRALMTAFAKHPRDVIPPFTHSVMQKAKQLVAEQQAEVEKAAAKVQEVVQNKPKKRRKSSKSRPVRSSRSQSHESSGVDPVKEALEEKKRAQDNLDQALIKVKKNAEFQREVAKEAELATLRFGQAYQNQVEEAAAGPAGSPTASTSTNPGGSGNPVQACKRMFFSLVNKMGGKSKVANPKALAAQPKDTQQPVQRTQKRRITADEIQSALDNAIYQLKMGVRGQAPMALFKQLDAKQNGMVTPMEFAKFVHRTVHGMSR
;
A
#
# COMPACT_ATOMS: atom_id res chain seq x y z
N MET A 1 -0.49 -5.56 -6.45
CA MET A 1 -1.08 -6.23 -7.64
C MET A 1 -1.38 -5.19 -8.69
N ARG A 2 -1.32 -5.55 -9.98
CA ARG A 2 -1.67 -4.67 -11.10
C ARG A 2 -2.89 -5.24 -11.80
N PHE A 3 -3.92 -4.44 -11.97
CA PHE A 3 -5.15 -4.81 -12.69
C PHE A 3 -5.33 -3.85 -13.84
N GLU A 4 -5.62 -4.39 -15.03
CA GLU A 4 -5.80 -3.60 -16.24
C GLU A 4 -7.16 -3.93 -16.86
N ALA A 5 -7.86 -2.90 -17.33
CA ALA A 5 -9.04 -3.09 -18.16
C ALA A 5 -8.63 -3.66 -19.53
N ALA A 6 -9.49 -4.47 -20.15
CA ALA A 6 -9.19 -5.13 -21.43
C ALA A 6 -8.99 -4.15 -22.61
N ASP A 7 -9.44 -2.91 -22.45
CA ASP A 7 -9.29 -1.83 -23.41
C ASP A 7 -8.19 -0.82 -23.02
N ASP A 8 -7.37 -1.17 -22.02
CA ASP A 8 -6.30 -0.32 -21.44
C ASP A 8 -6.80 1.04 -20.91
N SER A 9 -8.11 1.23 -20.76
CA SER A 9 -8.70 2.52 -20.33
C SER A 9 -8.43 2.85 -18.86
N PHE A 10 -8.11 1.82 -18.07
CA PHE A 10 -7.95 1.93 -16.63
C PHE A 10 -6.94 0.91 -16.11
N VAL A 11 -6.00 1.37 -15.29
CA VAL A 11 -5.00 0.55 -14.62
C VAL A 11 -5.06 0.83 -13.13
N ILE A 12 -5.27 -0.21 -12.31
CA ILE A 12 -5.25 -0.13 -10.84
C ILE A 12 -3.96 -0.74 -10.34
N LEU A 13 -3.23 0.03 -9.54
CA LEU A 13 -2.09 -0.44 -8.79
C LEU A 13 -2.50 -0.62 -7.33
N ASP A 14 -2.80 -1.86 -6.98
CA ASP A 14 -3.08 -2.24 -5.60
C ASP A 14 -1.75 -2.40 -4.86
N THR A 15 -1.55 -1.61 -3.82
CA THR A 15 -0.34 -1.64 -3.00
C THR A 15 -0.58 -2.48 -1.77
N ILE A 16 0.49 -3.02 -1.20
CA ILE A 16 0.38 -3.57 0.15
C ILE A 16 -0.08 -2.45 1.09
N GLY A 17 -1.09 -2.70 1.91
CA GLY A 17 -1.62 -1.67 2.80
C GLY A 17 -0.52 -1.22 3.76
N LEU A 18 0.04 -0.02 3.56
CA LEU A 18 1.17 0.55 4.30
C LEU A 18 0.77 0.84 5.76
N GLY A 19 0.56 -0.21 6.55
CA GLY A 19 0.50 -0.27 8.01
C GLY A 19 -0.70 -1.07 8.54
N ASP A 20 -1.23 -2.02 7.75
CA ASP A 20 -2.31 -2.94 8.17
C ASP A 20 -1.80 -4.16 8.97
N THR A 21 -0.49 -4.40 8.94
CA THR A 21 0.24 -5.40 9.74
C THR A 21 1.63 -4.84 10.08
N GLU A 22 2.44 -5.53 10.89
CA GLU A 22 3.85 -5.16 11.05
C GLU A 22 4.54 -5.09 9.69
N ILE A 23 4.77 -3.88 9.19
CA ILE A 23 5.39 -3.66 7.89
C ILE A 23 6.86 -3.38 8.11
N ASP A 24 7.66 -4.21 7.46
CA ASP A 24 9.10 -4.11 7.42
C ASP A 24 9.48 -3.05 6.37
N GLN A 25 10.58 -2.33 6.60
CA GLN A 25 11.08 -1.33 5.66
C GLN A 25 11.23 -1.90 4.24
N ASP A 26 11.64 -3.17 4.11
CA ASP A 26 11.76 -3.88 2.83
C ASP A 26 10.44 -3.94 2.04
N LYS A 27 9.32 -4.09 2.75
CA LYS A 27 7.98 -4.08 2.14
C LYS A 27 7.63 -2.69 1.64
N VAL A 28 7.97 -1.63 2.39
CA VAL A 28 7.80 -0.23 1.95
C VAL A 28 8.63 0.02 0.68
N VAL A 29 9.92 -0.35 0.69
CA VAL A 29 10.82 -0.26 -0.47
C VAL A 29 10.25 -1.00 -1.67
N ALA A 30 9.77 -2.23 -1.47
CA ALA A 30 9.14 -3.02 -2.52
C ALA A 30 7.89 -2.32 -3.08
N SER A 31 7.06 -1.73 -2.21
CA SER A 31 5.88 -0.98 -2.63
C SER A 31 6.24 0.25 -3.47
N ILE A 32 7.21 1.07 -3.03
CA ILE A 32 7.67 2.24 -3.79
C ILE A 32 8.17 1.80 -5.17
N ARG A 33 9.04 0.79 -5.20
CA ARG A 33 9.61 0.24 -6.42
C ARG A 33 8.52 -0.25 -7.37
N ASP A 34 7.60 -1.06 -6.87
CA ASP A 34 6.61 -1.70 -7.72
C ASP A 34 5.61 -0.69 -8.28
N VAL A 35 5.25 0.36 -7.51
CA VAL A 35 4.48 1.50 -8.03
C VAL A 35 5.30 2.27 -9.07
N ALA A 36 6.56 2.58 -8.79
CA ALA A 36 7.39 3.39 -9.69
C ALA A 36 7.62 2.74 -11.05
N LEU A 37 7.76 1.42 -11.08
CA LEU A 37 7.90 0.64 -12.31
C LEU A 37 6.57 0.38 -13.02
N SER A 38 5.46 0.42 -12.30
CA SER A 38 4.14 0.17 -12.89
C SER A 38 3.48 1.44 -13.43
N ALA A 39 3.78 2.60 -12.84
CA ALA A 39 3.25 3.91 -13.20
C ALA A 39 4.36 4.85 -13.69
N VAL A 40 5.12 4.42 -14.70
CA VAL A 40 6.28 5.15 -15.23
C VAL A 40 5.90 6.52 -15.80
N ASN A 41 4.68 6.64 -16.32
CA ASN A 41 4.10 7.89 -16.84
C ASN A 41 3.37 8.70 -15.77
N GLY A 42 3.47 8.29 -14.50
CA GLY A 42 2.81 8.92 -13.37
C GLY A 42 1.47 8.28 -12.99
N VAL A 43 0.87 8.82 -11.94
CA VAL A 43 -0.37 8.35 -11.33
C VAL A 43 -1.45 9.43 -11.48
N ASP A 44 -2.49 9.15 -12.25
CA ASP A 44 -3.61 10.09 -12.43
C ASP A 44 -4.38 10.33 -11.11
N ALA A 45 -4.63 9.26 -10.35
CA ALA A 45 -5.37 9.32 -9.10
C ALA A 45 -4.75 8.39 -8.05
N MET A 46 -4.48 8.95 -6.87
CA MET A 46 -4.05 8.23 -5.69
C MET A 46 -5.24 8.05 -4.75
N CYS A 47 -5.51 6.82 -4.31
CA CYS A 47 -6.67 6.52 -3.47
C CYS A 47 -6.22 6.13 -2.06
N PHE A 48 -6.53 6.96 -1.07
CA PHE A 48 -6.38 6.61 0.34
C PHE A 48 -7.68 5.99 0.85
N VAL A 49 -7.64 4.70 1.17
CA VAL A 49 -8.82 3.93 1.57
C VAL A 49 -8.97 3.93 3.10
N MET A 50 -10.13 4.35 3.59
CA MET A 50 -10.49 4.33 4.99
C MET A 50 -11.89 3.75 5.21
N ARG A 51 -12.19 3.29 6.43
CA ARG A 51 -13.55 2.84 6.80
C ARG A 51 -14.32 3.99 7.43
N ASN A 52 -15.60 4.11 7.06
CA ASN A 52 -16.53 5.14 7.56
C ASN A 52 -16.49 5.33 9.09
N ALA A 53 -16.44 4.24 9.86
CA ALA A 53 -16.47 4.30 11.33
C ALA A 53 -15.10 4.24 12.02
N ARG A 54 -13.98 4.21 11.29
CA ARG A 54 -12.64 4.02 11.89
C ARG A 54 -11.62 5.03 11.36
N ILE A 55 -11.54 6.15 12.05
CA ILE A 55 -10.50 7.17 11.86
C ILE A 55 -9.56 7.09 13.06
N THR A 56 -8.55 6.23 12.96
CA THR A 56 -7.57 6.02 14.03
C THR A 56 -6.37 6.95 13.84
N ASP A 57 -5.64 7.22 14.93
CA ASP A 57 -4.35 7.92 14.84
C ASP A 57 -3.38 7.23 13.89
N ASP A 58 -3.36 5.89 13.89
CA ASP A 58 -2.52 5.11 12.99
C ASP A 58 -2.92 5.33 11.51
N ALA A 59 -4.20 5.56 11.19
CA ALA A 59 -4.62 5.90 9.83
C ALA A 59 -4.11 7.29 9.40
N ILE A 60 -4.14 8.27 10.31
CA ILE A 60 -3.63 9.62 10.04
C ILE A 60 -2.11 9.63 9.89
N ALA A 61 -1.40 8.99 10.82
CA ALA A 61 0.06 8.86 10.76
C ALA A 61 0.51 8.24 9.44
N ARG A 62 -0.22 7.24 8.93
CA ARG A 62 0.04 6.62 7.64
C ARG A 62 -0.18 7.58 6.48
N LEU A 63 -1.30 8.31 6.49
CA LEU A 63 -1.58 9.29 5.45
C LEU A 63 -0.45 10.32 5.39
N ILE A 64 -0.09 10.92 6.53
CA ILE A 64 1.01 11.89 6.67
C ILE A 64 2.32 11.30 6.15
N TYR A 65 2.69 10.10 6.61
CA TYR A 65 3.91 9.43 6.15
C TYR A 65 3.93 9.29 4.62
N VAL A 66 2.82 8.82 4.03
CA VAL A 66 2.72 8.60 2.58
C VAL A 66 2.76 9.93 1.82
N THR A 67 2.00 10.93 2.24
CA THR A 67 1.81 12.17 1.48
C THR A 67 2.87 13.23 1.73
N GLU A 68 3.52 13.25 2.89
CA GLU A 68 4.51 14.29 3.21
C GLU A 68 5.94 13.78 3.11
N PHE A 69 6.17 12.51 3.46
CA PHE A 69 7.53 11.97 3.61
C PHE A 69 7.91 11.01 2.50
N LEU A 70 6.98 10.12 2.10
CA LEU A 70 7.25 9.07 1.12
C LEU A 70 7.14 9.58 -0.32
N TRP A 71 6.02 10.21 -0.65
CA TRP A 71 5.75 10.72 -1.99
C TRP A 71 5.88 12.23 -2.12
N GLY A 72 5.88 12.94 -1.00
CA GLY A 72 5.89 14.40 -0.96
C GLY A 72 4.53 15.01 -1.32
N THR A 73 4.36 16.27 -0.91
CA THR A 73 3.08 16.99 -0.96
C THR A 73 2.49 17.15 -2.36
N ASP A 74 3.32 17.01 -3.39
CA ASP A 74 2.90 17.10 -4.79
C ASP A 74 1.86 16.03 -5.16
N CYS A 75 1.84 14.90 -4.45
CA CYS A 75 0.84 13.85 -4.67
C CYS A 75 -0.58 14.24 -4.23
N LEU A 76 -0.73 15.30 -3.41
CA LEU A 76 -2.03 15.71 -2.84
C LEU A 76 -3.02 16.17 -3.93
N LEU A 77 -2.54 16.70 -5.05
CA LEU A 77 -3.40 17.13 -6.17
C LEU A 77 -4.12 15.93 -6.82
N ASN A 78 -3.52 14.75 -6.78
CA ASN A 78 -4.05 13.51 -7.32
C ASN A 78 -4.75 12.65 -6.25
N LEU A 79 -4.74 13.09 -4.98
CA LEU A 79 -5.29 12.31 -3.87
C LEU A 79 -6.82 12.34 -3.81
N TYR A 80 -7.41 11.18 -3.58
CA TYR A 80 -8.81 10.93 -3.28
C TYR A 80 -8.93 10.08 -2.01
N VAL A 81 -9.94 10.38 -1.19
CA VAL A 81 -10.23 9.63 0.03
C VAL A 81 -11.41 8.70 -0.25
N ILE A 82 -11.18 7.40 -0.18
CA ILE A 82 -12.20 6.38 -0.39
C ILE A 82 -12.76 5.95 0.96
N VAL A 83 -14.04 6.23 1.20
CA VAL A 83 -14.73 5.89 2.45
C VAL A 83 -15.57 4.62 2.24
N THR A 84 -15.10 3.51 2.80
CA THR A 84 -15.74 2.18 2.70
C THR A 84 -16.80 1.95 3.78
N PHE A 85 -17.70 0.98 3.57
CA PHE A 85 -18.83 0.68 4.46
C PHE A 85 -19.76 1.89 4.62
N ALA A 86 -20.08 2.51 3.50
CA ALA A 86 -20.77 3.80 3.45
C ALA A 86 -22.03 3.76 2.57
N SER A 87 -22.79 2.66 2.58
CA SER A 87 -23.95 2.43 1.71
C SER A 87 -24.95 3.59 1.73
N ARG A 88 -25.20 4.15 2.92
CA ARG A 88 -26.08 5.33 3.09
C ARG A 88 -25.61 6.54 2.29
N TYR A 89 -24.31 6.84 2.36
CA TYR A 89 -23.73 8.04 1.74
C TYR A 89 -23.45 7.84 0.25
N LEU A 90 -23.31 6.60 -0.18
CA LEU A 90 -23.23 6.25 -1.61
C LEU A 90 -24.53 6.57 -2.35
N ALA A 91 -25.69 6.43 -1.70
CA ALA A 91 -27.00 6.67 -2.31
C ALA A 91 -27.37 8.15 -2.45
N SER A 92 -26.92 9.01 -1.52
CA SER A 92 -27.28 10.43 -1.46
C SER A 92 -26.04 11.30 -1.29
N ARG A 93 -25.75 12.13 -2.29
CA ARG A 93 -24.62 13.06 -2.23
C ARG A 93 -24.80 14.13 -1.15
N GLU A 94 -26.04 14.51 -0.88
CA GLU A 94 -26.38 15.48 0.17
C GLU A 94 -26.07 14.91 1.56
N ASP A 95 -26.51 13.68 1.83
CA ASP A 95 -26.19 12.97 3.08
C ASP A 95 -24.67 12.80 3.26
N ALA A 96 -23.96 12.54 2.16
CA ALA A 96 -22.51 12.43 2.15
C ALA A 96 -21.83 13.75 2.55
N ASN A 97 -22.25 14.89 1.99
CA ASN A 97 -21.71 16.20 2.33
C ASN A 97 -21.98 16.53 3.82
N GLN A 98 -23.22 16.33 4.29
CA GLN A 98 -23.57 16.53 5.69
C GLN A 98 -22.79 15.62 6.64
N TRP A 99 -22.41 14.41 6.21
CA TRP A 99 -21.53 13.55 6.99
C TRP A 99 -20.11 14.11 7.06
N ILE A 100 -19.56 14.59 5.94
CA ILE A 100 -18.22 15.21 5.88
C ILE A 100 -18.16 16.41 6.83
N GLU A 101 -19.12 17.33 6.74
CA GLU A 101 -19.20 18.53 7.60
C GLU A 101 -19.22 18.15 9.09
N ARG A 102 -20.09 17.21 9.47
CA ARG A 102 -20.13 16.70 10.85
C ARG A 102 -18.83 16.06 11.28
N GLN A 103 -18.14 15.31 10.41
CA GLN A 103 -16.86 14.71 10.76
C GLN A 103 -15.75 15.76 10.92
N VAL A 104 -15.76 16.83 10.12
CA VAL A 104 -14.82 17.96 10.24
C VAL A 104 -14.98 18.64 11.60
N GLU A 105 -16.21 18.83 12.05
CA GLU A 105 -16.52 19.47 13.34
C GLU A 105 -16.18 18.57 14.54
N LEU A 106 -16.52 17.29 14.47
CA LEU A 106 -16.45 16.37 15.61
C LEU A 106 -15.09 15.68 15.76
N ASN A 107 -14.34 15.50 14.66
CA ASN A 107 -13.14 14.69 14.65
C ASN A 107 -11.96 15.43 14.01
N TRP A 108 -11.06 15.95 14.85
CA TRP A 108 -9.86 16.66 14.42
C TRP A 108 -9.00 15.85 13.42
N ARG A 109 -9.00 14.52 13.54
CA ARG A 109 -8.29 13.61 12.62
C ARG A 109 -8.87 13.70 11.22
N PHE A 110 -10.20 13.66 11.11
CA PHE A 110 -10.88 13.81 9.84
C PHE A 110 -10.71 15.22 9.27
N LYS A 111 -10.79 16.25 10.12
CA LYS A 111 -10.50 17.62 9.72
C LYS A 111 -9.12 17.73 9.07
N HIS A 112 -8.09 17.10 9.64
CA HIS A 112 -6.77 17.09 9.04
C HIS A 112 -6.75 16.41 7.65
N ILE A 113 -7.43 15.27 7.48
CA ILE A 113 -7.60 14.64 6.14
C ILE A 113 -8.30 15.60 5.16
N TYR A 114 -9.35 16.26 5.62
CA TYR A 114 -10.12 17.21 4.82
C TYR A 114 -9.29 18.40 4.37
N ASP A 115 -8.46 18.95 5.27
CA ASP A 115 -7.52 20.02 4.97
C ASP A 115 -6.45 19.57 3.96
N LEU A 116 -5.90 18.36 4.11
CA LEU A 116 -4.90 17.79 3.18
C LEU A 116 -5.42 17.66 1.73
N VAL A 117 -6.70 17.36 1.55
CA VAL A 117 -7.32 17.29 0.21
C VAL A 117 -7.92 18.62 -0.25
N GLY A 118 -7.50 19.73 0.37
CA GLY A 118 -7.84 21.09 -0.04
C GLY A 118 -9.28 21.49 0.28
N GLN A 119 -9.84 20.95 1.37
CA GLN A 119 -11.20 21.26 1.85
C GLN A 119 -12.27 21.05 0.76
N ASN A 120 -12.07 20.01 -0.06
CA ASN A 120 -12.94 19.72 -1.18
C ASN A 120 -13.72 18.43 -0.93
N PRO A 121 -15.04 18.50 -0.67
CA PRO A 121 -15.83 17.30 -0.39
C PRO A 121 -15.89 16.35 -1.60
N TYR A 122 -15.67 16.82 -2.83
CA TYR A 122 -15.64 15.96 -4.03
C TYR A 122 -14.42 15.04 -4.10
N ARG A 123 -13.41 15.26 -3.25
CA ARG A 123 -12.28 14.33 -3.09
C ARG A 123 -12.63 13.10 -2.24
N PHE A 124 -13.80 13.10 -1.59
CA PHE A 124 -14.31 11.96 -0.83
C PHE A 124 -15.28 11.14 -1.68
N ILE A 125 -14.93 9.87 -1.91
CA ILE A 125 -15.72 8.91 -2.67
C ILE A 125 -16.20 7.83 -1.70
N PHE A 126 -17.51 7.74 -1.53
CA PHE A 126 -18.14 6.74 -0.67
C PHE A 126 -18.37 5.47 -1.48
N ILE A 127 -18.01 4.33 -0.92
CA ILE A 127 -18.21 3.03 -1.53
C ILE A 127 -18.72 2.02 -0.51
N ASP A 128 -19.41 1.02 -1.01
CA ASP A 128 -19.79 -0.18 -0.28
C ASP A 128 -19.64 -1.40 -1.19
N ASN A 129 -18.63 -2.22 -0.89
CA ASN A 129 -18.25 -3.42 -1.64
C ASN A 129 -18.30 -4.64 -0.72
N PRO A 130 -19.48 -5.06 -0.27
CA PRO A 130 -19.66 -6.30 0.49
C PRO A 130 -19.23 -7.51 -0.35
N SER A 131 -18.87 -8.62 0.31
CA SER A 131 -18.59 -9.89 -0.38
C SER A 131 -19.88 -10.45 -1.00
N ILE A 132 -19.79 -11.11 -2.16
CA ILE A 132 -20.93 -11.80 -2.78
C ILE A 132 -21.50 -12.87 -1.84
N ASP A 133 -20.63 -13.51 -1.06
CA ASP A 133 -21.00 -14.57 -0.13
C ASP A 133 -21.42 -14.06 1.25
N SER A 134 -21.58 -12.74 1.46
CA SER A 134 -21.88 -12.20 2.80
C SER A 134 -23.34 -12.43 3.24
N GLY A 135 -24.22 -12.82 2.31
CA GLY A 135 -25.66 -12.96 2.57
C GLY A 135 -26.38 -11.64 2.80
N GLU A 136 -25.69 -10.50 2.65
CA GLU A 136 -26.32 -9.19 2.74
C GLU A 136 -27.22 -8.93 1.51
N PRO A 137 -28.29 -8.12 1.66
CA PRO A 137 -29.15 -7.79 0.54
C PRO A 137 -28.44 -6.91 -0.50
N ASN A 138 -28.90 -6.99 -1.74
CA ASN A 138 -28.55 -6.10 -2.86
C ASN A 138 -27.04 -5.91 -3.06
N VAL A 139 -26.23 -6.96 -2.85
CA VAL A 139 -24.76 -6.90 -2.97
C VAL A 139 -24.33 -6.41 -4.35
N GLU A 140 -24.90 -6.97 -5.42
CA GLU A 140 -24.56 -6.60 -6.81
C GLU A 140 -24.89 -5.14 -7.11
N GLU A 141 -26.06 -4.65 -6.65
CA GLU A 141 -26.47 -3.26 -6.84
C GLU A 141 -25.52 -2.29 -6.11
N ARG A 142 -25.14 -2.62 -4.87
CA ARG A 142 -24.19 -1.82 -4.08
C ARG A 142 -22.80 -1.80 -4.71
N GLN A 143 -22.29 -2.94 -5.18
CA GLN A 143 -21.02 -3.01 -5.90
C GLN A 143 -21.07 -2.22 -7.22
N ALA A 144 -22.18 -2.30 -7.97
CA ALA A 144 -22.38 -1.54 -9.21
C ALA A 144 -22.43 -0.03 -8.94
N ALA A 145 -23.10 0.40 -7.87
CA ALA A 145 -23.14 1.79 -7.44
C ALA A 145 -21.74 2.30 -7.04
N SER A 146 -20.98 1.52 -6.27
CA SER A 146 -19.59 1.82 -5.90
C SER A 146 -18.69 1.96 -7.13
N LYS A 147 -18.80 1.04 -8.09
CA LYS A 147 -18.09 1.12 -9.37
C LYS A 147 -18.45 2.40 -10.12
N ARG A 148 -19.75 2.74 -10.20
CA ARG A 148 -20.21 3.97 -10.86
C ARG A 148 -19.67 5.21 -10.17
N ALA A 149 -19.65 5.25 -8.84
CA ALA A 149 -19.12 6.37 -8.07
C ALA A 149 -17.62 6.61 -8.36
N LEU A 150 -16.81 5.55 -8.33
CA LEU A 150 -15.39 5.60 -8.66
C LEU A 150 -15.16 6.07 -10.11
N MET A 151 -15.83 5.44 -11.09
CA MET A 151 -15.68 5.80 -12.50
C MET A 151 -16.12 7.24 -12.77
N THR A 152 -17.20 7.71 -12.12
CA THR A 152 -17.66 9.09 -12.26
C THR A 152 -16.63 10.08 -11.71
N ALA A 153 -16.03 9.78 -10.55
CA ALA A 153 -15.02 10.63 -9.95
C ALA A 153 -13.75 10.69 -10.83
N PHE A 154 -13.27 9.56 -11.33
CA PHE A 154 -12.07 9.49 -12.17
C PHE A 154 -12.27 10.07 -13.57
N ALA A 155 -13.46 9.90 -14.16
CA ALA A 155 -13.79 10.53 -15.44
C ALA A 155 -13.90 12.05 -15.34
N LYS A 156 -14.26 12.58 -14.16
CA LYS A 156 -14.30 14.03 -13.88
C LYS A 156 -12.98 14.59 -13.34
N HIS A 157 -11.94 13.76 -13.19
CA HIS A 157 -10.63 14.23 -12.77
C HIS A 157 -10.06 15.18 -13.84
N PRO A 158 -9.70 16.43 -13.49
CA PRO A 158 -9.31 17.44 -14.47
C PRO A 158 -7.86 17.23 -14.95
N ARG A 159 -7.64 16.22 -15.79
CA ARG A 159 -6.31 15.83 -16.30
C ARG A 159 -5.58 16.96 -17.06
N ASP A 160 -6.33 17.90 -17.62
CA ASP A 160 -5.77 19.06 -18.33
C ASP A 160 -5.13 20.07 -17.38
N VAL A 161 -5.55 20.10 -16.12
CA VAL A 161 -5.08 21.04 -15.10
C VAL A 161 -4.17 20.36 -14.09
N ILE A 162 -4.50 19.12 -13.72
CA ILE A 162 -3.75 18.32 -12.76
C ILE A 162 -2.98 17.24 -13.53
N PRO A 163 -1.66 17.40 -13.71
CA PRO A 163 -0.87 16.38 -14.39
C PRO A 163 -0.82 15.09 -13.56
N PRO A 164 -0.54 13.94 -14.17
CA PRO A 164 -0.25 12.71 -13.44
C PRO A 164 0.90 12.93 -12.46
N PHE A 165 0.71 12.48 -11.21
CA PHE A 165 1.75 12.58 -10.19
C PHE A 165 2.97 11.75 -10.57
N THR A 166 4.16 12.36 -10.55
CA THR A 166 5.43 11.65 -10.76
C THR A 166 6.40 11.91 -9.61
N HIS A 167 6.91 10.84 -9.04
CA HIS A 167 7.98 10.90 -8.04
C HIS A 167 9.37 10.85 -8.67
N SER A 168 10.43 11.26 -7.96
CA SER A 168 11.83 11.22 -8.45
C SER A 168 12.25 9.83 -8.95
N VAL A 169 11.91 8.79 -8.18
CA VAL A 169 12.15 7.39 -8.54
C VAL A 169 11.38 6.96 -9.80
N MET A 170 10.16 7.46 -10.00
CA MET A 170 9.38 7.22 -11.23
C MET A 170 10.05 7.88 -12.42
N GLN A 171 10.52 9.12 -12.27
CA GLN A 171 11.21 9.84 -13.32
C GLN A 171 12.51 9.13 -13.73
N LYS A 172 13.27 8.59 -12.77
CA LYS A 172 14.46 7.79 -13.08
C LYS A 172 14.10 6.48 -13.78
N ALA A 173 13.05 5.78 -13.34
CA ALA A 173 12.55 4.61 -14.06
C ALA A 173 12.17 4.97 -15.50
N LYS A 174 11.49 6.11 -15.71
CA LYS A 174 11.11 6.63 -17.02
C LYS A 174 12.31 6.91 -17.91
N GLN A 175 13.36 7.53 -17.37
CA GLN A 175 14.61 7.75 -18.11
C GLN A 175 15.27 6.45 -18.54
N LEU A 176 15.28 5.43 -17.67
CA LEU A 176 15.90 4.12 -17.96
C LEU A 176 15.16 3.29 -19.02
N VAL A 177 13.89 3.59 -19.30
CA VAL A 177 13.08 2.90 -20.31
C VAL A 177 12.60 3.81 -21.45
N ALA A 178 13.16 5.01 -21.56
CA ALA A 178 12.68 6.05 -22.48
C ALA A 178 12.71 5.61 -23.96
N GLU A 179 13.73 4.85 -24.35
CA GLU A 179 13.86 4.33 -25.72
C GLU A 179 12.74 3.34 -26.04
N GLN A 180 12.50 2.34 -25.18
CA GLN A 180 11.43 1.35 -25.38
C GLN A 180 10.04 1.99 -25.29
N GLN A 181 9.88 2.99 -24.44
CA GLN A 181 8.64 3.77 -24.34
C GLN A 181 8.34 4.50 -25.66
N ALA A 182 9.36 5.12 -26.28
CA ALA A 182 9.20 5.80 -27.56
C ALA A 182 8.85 4.81 -28.71
N GLU A 183 9.37 3.58 -28.67
CA GLU A 183 8.97 2.52 -29.62
C GLU A 183 7.49 2.14 -29.48
N VAL A 184 7.00 1.99 -28.25
CA VAL A 184 5.57 1.69 -27.97
C VAL A 184 4.68 2.82 -28.47
N GLU A 185 5.04 4.08 -28.20
CA GLU A 185 4.29 5.25 -28.64
C GLU A 185 4.23 5.35 -30.18
N LYS A 186 5.36 5.11 -30.85
CA LYS A 186 5.42 5.07 -32.32
C LYS A 186 4.55 3.94 -32.90
N ALA A 187 4.60 2.75 -32.32
CA ALA A 187 3.77 1.62 -32.75
C ALA A 187 2.27 1.87 -32.50
N ALA A 188 1.92 2.49 -31.37
CA ALA A 188 0.54 2.87 -31.06
C ALA A 188 0.01 3.93 -32.04
N ALA A 189 0.81 4.95 -32.36
CA ALA A 189 0.46 5.96 -33.36
C ALA A 189 0.23 5.33 -34.75
N LYS A 190 1.08 4.38 -35.15
CA LYS A 190 0.90 3.62 -36.41
C LYS A 190 -0.40 2.82 -36.42
N VAL A 191 -0.76 2.15 -35.33
CA VAL A 191 -2.07 1.46 -35.22
C VAL A 191 -3.23 2.45 -35.41
N GLN A 192 -3.16 3.61 -34.75
CA GLN A 192 -4.20 4.63 -34.84
C GLN A 192 -4.35 5.17 -36.28
N GLU A 193 -3.23 5.43 -36.96
CA GLU A 193 -3.20 5.87 -38.36
C GLU A 193 -3.84 4.84 -39.29
N VAL A 194 -3.46 3.56 -39.19
CA VAL A 194 -4.03 2.48 -40.03
C VAL A 194 -5.53 2.30 -39.77
N VAL A 195 -5.98 2.43 -38.51
CA VAL A 195 -7.40 2.34 -38.15
C VAL A 195 -8.20 3.53 -38.71
N GLN A 196 -7.65 4.75 -38.68
CA GLN A 196 -8.31 5.94 -39.24
C GLN A 196 -8.36 5.91 -40.77
N ASN A 197 -7.29 5.42 -41.41
CA ASN A 197 -7.19 5.32 -42.87
C ASN A 197 -7.91 4.12 -43.47
N LYS A 198 -8.43 3.18 -42.65
CA LYS A 198 -9.25 2.07 -43.16
C LYS A 198 -10.44 2.66 -43.92
N PRO A 199 -10.56 2.42 -45.24
CA PRO A 199 -11.62 3.02 -46.03
C PRO A 199 -12.94 2.60 -45.41
N LYS A 200 -13.71 3.58 -44.89
CA LYS A 200 -15.06 3.34 -44.38
C LYS A 200 -15.80 2.64 -45.51
N LYS A 201 -15.93 1.30 -45.43
CA LYS A 201 -16.70 0.50 -46.40
C LYS A 201 -18.06 1.18 -46.42
N ARG A 202 -18.31 2.03 -47.43
CA ARG A 202 -19.56 2.75 -47.59
C ARG A 202 -20.57 1.62 -47.58
N ARG A 203 -21.33 1.49 -46.48
CA ARG A 203 -22.44 0.54 -46.40
C ARG A 203 -23.37 1.02 -47.51
N LYS A 204 -23.19 0.46 -48.71
CA LYS A 204 -24.12 0.67 -49.82
C LYS A 204 -25.42 0.14 -49.26
N SER A 205 -26.29 1.05 -48.86
CA SER A 205 -27.67 0.80 -48.50
C SER A 205 -28.36 0.29 -49.76
N SER A 206 -28.13 -0.97 -50.09
CA SER A 206 -28.80 -1.63 -51.19
C SER A 206 -30.23 -1.93 -50.76
N LYS A 207 -31.12 -0.96 -50.99
CA LYS A 207 -32.53 -1.26 -51.22
C LYS A 207 -32.60 -2.19 -52.44
N SER A 208 -32.89 -3.46 -52.17
CA SER A 208 -33.70 -4.37 -52.98
C SER A 208 -33.52 -4.30 -54.51
N ARG A 209 -32.75 -5.24 -55.06
CA ARG A 209 -33.14 -5.90 -56.31
C ARG A 209 -32.47 -7.28 -56.45
N PRO A 210 -33.24 -8.35 -56.75
CA PRO A 210 -32.70 -9.69 -56.90
C PRO A 210 -32.20 -9.87 -58.33
N VAL A 211 -30.88 -9.97 -58.54
CA VAL A 211 -30.35 -10.31 -59.87
C VAL A 211 -29.23 -11.34 -59.73
N ARG A 212 -29.59 -12.56 -60.15
CA ARG A 212 -28.83 -13.57 -60.87
C ARG A 212 -27.32 -13.71 -60.59
N SER A 213 -27.04 -14.80 -59.86
CA SER A 213 -25.84 -15.64 -59.87
C SER A 213 -24.92 -15.48 -61.09
N SER A 214 -23.79 -14.80 -60.89
CA SER A 214 -22.59 -14.95 -61.71
C SER A 214 -21.40 -15.20 -60.78
N ARG A 215 -20.98 -16.47 -60.77
CA ARG A 215 -19.87 -17.06 -60.01
C ARG A 215 -18.55 -16.43 -60.45
N SER A 216 -18.19 -15.31 -59.86
CA SER A 216 -16.91 -14.64 -60.06
C SER A 216 -15.96 -15.18 -58.99
N GLN A 217 -14.97 -15.97 -59.40
CA GLN A 217 -13.85 -16.38 -58.55
C GLN A 217 -13.06 -15.13 -58.17
N SER A 218 -13.43 -14.51 -57.05
CA SER A 218 -12.60 -13.50 -56.41
C SER A 218 -11.35 -14.20 -55.90
N HIS A 219 -10.23 -13.95 -56.57
CA HIS A 219 -8.90 -14.19 -56.03
C HIS A 219 -8.82 -13.48 -54.67
N GLU A 220 -9.00 -14.24 -53.58
CA GLU A 220 -8.64 -13.82 -52.23
C GLU A 220 -7.11 -13.69 -52.22
N SER A 221 -6.62 -12.51 -52.60
CA SER A 221 -5.25 -12.14 -52.32
C SER A 221 -5.06 -12.24 -50.81
N SER A 222 -4.17 -13.13 -50.38
CA SER A 222 -3.76 -13.38 -48.99
C SER A 222 -2.99 -12.19 -48.39
N GLY A 223 -3.47 -10.97 -48.63
CA GLY A 223 -2.94 -9.75 -48.06
C GLY A 223 -3.18 -9.79 -46.56
N VAL A 224 -2.09 -9.82 -45.80
CA VAL A 224 -2.11 -9.67 -44.35
C VAL A 224 -2.89 -8.38 -44.03
N ASP A 225 -3.90 -8.46 -43.15
CA ASP A 225 -4.66 -7.28 -42.74
C ASP A 225 -3.69 -6.29 -42.09
N PRO A 226 -3.48 -5.08 -42.65
CA PRO A 226 -2.49 -4.12 -42.14
C PRO A 226 -2.76 -3.72 -40.69
N VAL A 227 -4.00 -3.82 -40.19
CA VAL A 227 -4.29 -3.59 -38.77
C VAL A 227 -3.74 -4.71 -37.90
N LYS A 228 -3.78 -5.96 -38.39
CA LYS A 228 -3.24 -7.10 -37.64
C LYS A 228 -1.72 -6.97 -37.49
N GLU A 229 -1.02 -6.59 -38.56
CA GLU A 229 0.43 -6.34 -38.53
C GLU A 229 0.79 -5.20 -37.57
N ALA A 230 0.06 -4.07 -37.61
CA ALA A 230 0.30 -2.96 -36.70
C ALA A 230 0.02 -3.33 -35.22
N LEU A 231 -1.01 -4.13 -34.96
CA LEU A 231 -1.30 -4.63 -33.61
C LEU A 231 -0.22 -5.59 -33.10
N GLU A 232 0.32 -6.45 -33.97
CA GLU A 232 1.44 -7.34 -33.62
C GLU A 232 2.72 -6.54 -33.33
N GLU A 233 2.98 -5.46 -34.09
CA GLU A 233 4.10 -4.54 -33.82
C GLU A 233 3.93 -3.81 -32.48
N LYS A 234 2.74 -3.26 -32.19
CA LYS A 234 2.42 -2.67 -30.87
C LYS A 234 2.68 -3.67 -29.75
N LYS A 235 2.21 -4.91 -29.91
CA LYS A 235 2.41 -5.96 -28.91
C LYS A 235 3.90 -6.27 -28.68
N ARG A 236 4.69 -6.41 -29.74
CA ARG A 236 6.15 -6.64 -29.62
C ARG A 236 6.86 -5.49 -28.91
N ALA A 237 6.50 -4.24 -29.23
CA ALA A 237 7.05 -3.07 -28.55
C ALA A 237 6.67 -3.08 -27.05
N GLN A 238 5.44 -3.46 -26.72
CA GLN A 238 5.01 -3.60 -25.32
C GLN A 238 5.79 -4.70 -24.58
N ASP A 239 5.96 -5.87 -25.20
CA ASP A 239 6.74 -6.98 -24.62
C ASP A 239 8.21 -6.54 -24.37
N ASN A 240 8.80 -5.74 -25.27
CA ASN A 240 10.14 -5.18 -25.11
C ASN A 240 10.22 -4.19 -23.93
N LEU A 241 9.22 -3.32 -23.78
CA LEU A 241 9.12 -2.39 -22.64
C LEU A 241 9.00 -3.16 -21.32
N ASP A 242 8.16 -4.19 -21.26
CA ASP A 242 7.99 -5.01 -20.06
C ASP A 242 9.29 -5.71 -19.68
N GLN A 243 10.05 -6.23 -20.66
CA GLN A 243 11.38 -6.78 -20.42
C GLN A 243 12.38 -5.72 -19.92
N ALA A 244 12.33 -4.50 -20.44
CA ALA A 244 13.16 -3.40 -19.96
C ALA A 244 12.82 -3.04 -18.51
N LEU A 245 11.54 -2.97 -18.15
CA LEU A 245 11.10 -2.74 -16.77
C LEU A 245 11.54 -3.85 -15.82
N ILE A 246 11.52 -5.12 -16.25
CA ILE A 246 12.08 -6.24 -15.48
C ILE A 246 13.59 -6.07 -15.27
N LYS A 247 14.33 -5.57 -16.27
CA LYS A 247 15.77 -5.27 -16.12
C LYS A 247 16.00 -4.13 -15.14
N VAL A 248 15.22 -3.04 -15.21
CA VAL A 248 15.28 -1.93 -14.24
C VAL A 248 14.96 -2.42 -12.82
N LYS A 249 13.97 -3.30 -12.66
CA LYS A 249 13.66 -3.94 -11.37
C LYS A 249 14.85 -4.68 -10.76
N LYS A 250 15.73 -5.24 -11.59
CA LYS A 250 16.95 -5.94 -11.17
C LYS A 250 18.19 -5.05 -11.12
N ASN A 251 18.11 -3.80 -11.58
CA ASN A 251 19.23 -2.87 -11.60
C ASN A 251 19.63 -2.47 -10.18
N ALA A 252 20.88 -2.74 -9.81
CA ALA A 252 21.38 -2.52 -8.45
C ALA A 252 21.45 -1.04 -8.04
N GLU A 253 21.75 -0.14 -8.99
CA GLU A 253 21.78 1.30 -8.72
C GLU A 253 20.36 1.81 -8.44
N PHE A 254 19.40 1.42 -9.27
CA PHE A 254 17.98 1.75 -9.07
C PHE A 254 17.47 1.21 -7.74
N GLN A 255 17.76 -0.06 -7.40
CA GLN A 255 17.39 -0.63 -6.10
C GLN A 255 17.98 0.14 -4.93
N ARG A 256 19.26 0.54 -5.01
CA ARG A 256 19.93 1.33 -3.98
C ARG A 256 19.28 2.70 -3.81
N GLU A 257 18.89 3.34 -4.91
CA GLU A 257 18.23 4.64 -4.88
C GLU A 257 16.83 4.56 -4.26
N VAL A 258 16.03 3.57 -4.64
CA VAL A 258 14.71 3.34 -4.02
C VAL A 258 14.86 3.08 -2.51
N ALA A 259 15.84 2.26 -2.13
CA ALA A 259 16.11 1.97 -0.71
C ALA A 259 16.53 3.22 0.06
N LYS A 260 17.43 4.03 -0.51
CA LYS A 260 17.89 5.30 0.07
C LYS A 260 16.73 6.27 0.27
N GLU A 261 15.85 6.40 -0.71
CA GLU A 261 14.72 7.32 -0.61
C GLU A 261 13.72 6.87 0.47
N ALA A 262 13.43 5.57 0.53
CA ALA A 262 12.59 5.01 1.59
C ALA A 262 13.21 5.23 2.99
N GLU A 263 14.52 5.05 3.13
CA GLU A 263 15.25 5.29 4.38
C GLU A 263 15.20 6.78 4.76
N LEU A 264 15.46 7.69 3.82
CA LEU A 264 15.37 9.13 4.04
C LEU A 264 13.94 9.56 4.44
N ALA A 265 12.91 9.03 3.80
CA ALA A 265 11.52 9.27 4.16
C ALA A 265 11.25 8.85 5.62
N THR A 266 11.69 7.64 6.01
CA THR A 266 11.55 7.14 7.38
C THR A 266 12.33 7.98 8.40
N LEU A 267 13.55 8.42 8.07
CA LEU A 267 14.36 9.30 8.93
C LEU A 267 13.72 10.68 9.10
N ARG A 268 13.29 11.31 8.01
CA ARG A 268 12.60 12.62 8.03
C ARG A 268 11.33 12.54 8.87
N PHE A 269 10.55 11.47 8.71
CA PHE A 269 9.35 11.23 9.51
C PHE A 269 9.69 11.12 11.00
N GLY A 270 10.73 10.35 11.35
CA GLY A 270 11.21 10.23 12.73
C GLY A 270 11.68 11.53 13.35
N GLN A 271 12.40 12.36 12.59
CA GLN A 271 12.89 13.66 13.03
C GLN A 271 11.76 14.67 13.23
N ALA A 272 10.87 14.82 12.24
CA ALA A 272 9.70 15.70 12.34
C ALA A 272 8.84 15.32 13.56
N TYR A 273 8.70 14.02 13.80
CA TYR A 273 8.05 13.49 14.97
C TYR A 273 8.75 13.85 16.28
N GLN A 274 10.06 13.61 16.39
CA GLN A 274 10.83 13.90 17.61
C GLN A 274 10.75 15.39 17.98
N ASN A 275 10.87 16.28 16.99
CA ASN A 275 10.75 17.71 17.19
C ASN A 275 9.38 18.10 17.78
N GLN A 276 8.28 17.52 17.28
CA GLN A 276 6.94 17.77 17.85
C GLN A 276 6.81 17.32 19.30
N VAL A 277 7.47 16.22 19.69
CA VAL A 277 7.46 15.76 21.09
C VAL A 277 8.26 16.69 21.98
N GLU A 278 9.42 17.15 21.51
CA GLU A 278 10.28 18.08 22.24
C GLU A 278 9.60 19.45 22.39
N GLU A 279 8.94 19.98 21.36
CA GLU A 279 8.14 21.20 21.42
C GLU A 279 6.96 21.10 22.39
N ALA A 280 6.27 19.96 22.40
CA ALA A 280 5.17 19.71 23.35
C ALA A 280 5.67 19.56 24.80
N ALA A 281 6.86 19.01 25.01
CA ALA A 281 7.48 18.85 26.33
C ALA A 281 8.08 20.17 26.85
N ALA A 282 8.63 20.99 25.95
CA ALA A 282 9.22 22.30 26.25
C ALA A 282 8.16 23.40 26.38
N GLY A 283 6.92 23.05 26.77
CA GLY A 283 5.78 23.95 26.91
C GLY A 283 6.15 25.30 27.56
N PRO A 284 5.42 26.38 27.25
CA PRO A 284 5.85 27.76 27.49
C PRO A 284 6.26 27.92 28.95
N ALA A 285 7.57 28.12 29.18
CA ALA A 285 8.19 28.20 30.50
C ALA A 285 7.80 29.47 31.30
N GLY A 286 6.65 30.08 31.02
CA GLY A 286 6.25 31.34 31.64
C GLY A 286 4.83 31.77 31.33
N SER A 287 3.85 31.15 31.99
CA SER A 287 2.67 31.88 32.51
C SER A 287 1.83 30.97 33.41
N PRO A 288 1.76 31.25 34.73
CA PRO A 288 0.87 30.57 35.65
C PRO A 288 -0.52 31.20 35.54
N THR A 289 -1.23 30.97 34.43
CA THR A 289 -2.66 31.29 34.35
C THR A 289 -3.44 30.00 34.37
N ALA A 290 -4.12 29.79 35.50
CA ALA A 290 -5.05 28.70 35.74
C ALA A 290 -6.14 28.67 34.65
N SER A 291 -5.93 27.83 33.64
CA SER A 291 -6.97 27.47 32.69
C SER A 291 -7.43 26.06 33.03
N THR A 292 -8.65 26.01 33.54
CA THR A 292 -9.41 24.82 33.87
C THR A 292 -9.74 24.09 32.56
N SER A 293 -8.78 23.35 32.00
CA SER A 293 -9.05 22.47 30.86
C SER A 293 -9.69 21.18 31.37
N THR A 294 -11.01 21.15 31.32
CA THR A 294 -11.80 19.93 31.34
C THR A 294 -11.40 19.10 30.11
N ASN A 295 -10.45 18.17 30.29
CA ASN A 295 -10.10 17.17 29.28
C ASN A 295 -11.20 16.11 29.21
N PRO A 296 -12.05 16.07 28.16
CA PRO A 296 -12.95 14.96 27.96
C PRO A 296 -12.20 13.89 27.16
N GLY A 297 -11.79 12.83 27.85
CA GLY A 297 -11.57 11.52 27.24
C GLY A 297 -10.34 11.37 26.32
N GLY A 298 -9.23 10.94 26.92
CA GLY A 298 -8.24 9.96 26.42
C GLY A 298 -8.18 9.58 24.94
N SER A 299 -8.30 10.52 24.01
CA SER A 299 -8.02 10.25 22.60
C SER A 299 -6.52 10.04 22.47
N GLY A 300 -6.11 8.88 21.96
CA GLY A 300 -4.71 8.54 21.75
C GLY A 300 -3.96 9.72 21.15
N ASN A 301 -2.86 10.10 21.80
CA ASN A 301 -2.01 11.15 21.29
C ASN A 301 -1.51 10.69 19.90
N PRO A 302 -1.75 11.42 18.79
CA PRO A 302 -1.26 11.05 17.47
C PRO A 302 0.24 10.80 17.46
N VAL A 303 0.92 11.45 18.40
CA VAL A 303 2.32 11.23 18.69
C VAL A 303 2.59 9.74 19.00
N GLN A 304 1.80 9.08 19.84
CA GLN A 304 1.97 7.66 20.17
C GLN A 304 1.73 6.71 18.98
N ALA A 305 0.86 7.09 18.03
CA ALA A 305 0.65 6.31 16.82
C ALA A 305 1.83 6.44 15.85
N CYS A 306 2.28 7.66 15.60
CA CYS A 306 3.52 7.93 14.85
C CYS A 306 4.71 7.20 15.50
N LYS A 307 4.78 7.18 16.84
CA LYS A 307 5.77 6.40 17.60
C LYS A 307 5.72 4.91 17.26
N ARG A 308 4.55 4.28 17.36
CA ARG A 308 4.38 2.84 17.05
C ARG A 308 4.77 2.53 15.62
N MET A 309 4.34 3.37 14.67
CA MET A 309 4.69 3.23 13.25
C MET A 309 6.20 3.37 13.04
N PHE A 310 6.80 4.42 13.59
CA PHE A 310 8.24 4.66 13.49
C PHE A 310 9.07 3.53 14.11
N PHE A 311 8.76 3.08 15.32
CA PHE A 311 9.47 1.96 15.93
C PHE A 311 9.27 0.65 15.18
N SER A 312 8.10 0.43 14.56
CA SER A 312 7.89 -0.72 13.67
C SER A 312 8.83 -0.65 12.46
N LEU A 313 9.02 0.54 11.88
CA LEU A 313 9.92 0.75 10.75
C LEU A 313 11.40 0.62 11.16
N VAL A 314 11.81 1.23 12.28
CA VAL A 314 13.21 1.34 12.70
C VAL A 314 13.76 0.10 13.40
N ASN A 315 13.00 -0.53 14.30
CA ASN A 315 13.51 -1.69 15.06
C ASN A 315 13.85 -2.88 14.15
N LYS A 316 13.32 -2.90 12.93
CA LYS A 316 13.62 -3.92 11.92
C LYS A 316 14.81 -3.56 11.01
N MET A 317 15.27 -2.29 10.98
CA MET A 317 16.50 -1.90 10.28
C MET A 317 17.78 -2.36 11.01
N GLY A 318 17.74 -2.46 12.35
CA GLY A 318 18.88 -2.88 13.17
C GLY A 318 19.11 -4.40 13.23
N GLY A 319 18.19 -5.20 12.70
CA GLY A 319 18.36 -6.64 12.58
C GLY A 319 19.35 -6.93 11.46
N LYS A 320 20.57 -7.33 11.80
CA LYS A 320 21.68 -7.69 10.89
C LYS A 320 21.19 -8.40 9.61
N SER A 321 20.86 -7.63 8.58
CA SER A 321 20.73 -8.14 7.22
C SER A 321 22.10 -8.66 6.85
N LYS A 322 22.24 -9.99 6.83
CA LYS A 322 23.37 -10.68 6.21
C LYS A 322 23.28 -10.39 4.71
N VAL A 323 23.72 -9.20 4.31
CA VAL A 323 24.06 -8.94 2.91
C VAL A 323 25.22 -9.88 2.60
N ALA A 324 24.94 -10.91 1.82
CA ALA A 324 25.95 -11.83 1.34
C ALA A 324 27.01 -11.01 0.60
N ASN A 325 28.20 -10.96 1.17
CA ASN A 325 29.35 -10.25 0.62
C ASN A 325 29.76 -10.94 -0.69
N PRO A 326 29.59 -10.32 -1.88
CA PRO A 326 29.93 -10.96 -3.15
C PRO A 326 31.40 -10.65 -3.47
N LYS A 327 32.32 -11.09 -2.62
CA LYS A 327 33.77 -10.99 -2.84
C LYS A 327 34.52 -11.92 -1.87
N ALA A 328 34.58 -13.21 -2.19
CA ALA A 328 35.57 -14.13 -1.62
C ALA A 328 35.65 -15.43 -2.45
N LEU A 329 36.25 -15.33 -3.63
CA LEU A 329 36.81 -16.47 -4.36
C LEU A 329 38.19 -16.04 -4.85
N ALA A 330 39.13 -16.00 -3.91
CA ALA A 330 40.55 -15.99 -4.17
C ALA A 330 41.23 -16.71 -3.01
N ALA A 331 41.89 -17.81 -3.34
CA ALA A 331 42.63 -18.68 -2.44
C ALA A 331 43.71 -17.91 -1.65
N GLN A 332 43.92 -18.28 -0.38
CA GLN A 332 45.23 -18.67 0.20
C GLN A 332 45.16 -18.91 1.74
N PRO A 333 46.18 -19.52 2.38
CA PRO A 333 46.02 -20.61 3.33
C PRO A 333 46.13 -20.24 4.84
N LYS A 334 45.83 -21.28 5.64
CA LYS A 334 46.01 -21.50 7.08
C LYS A 334 47.17 -20.73 7.73
N ASP A 335 46.89 -20.02 8.83
CA ASP A 335 47.25 -20.43 10.20
C ASP A 335 46.93 -19.33 11.23
N THR A 336 46.83 -19.75 12.50
CA THR A 336 46.67 -18.97 13.75
C THR A 336 45.25 -18.97 14.34
N GLN A 337 45.03 -19.94 15.24
CA GLN A 337 43.89 -20.04 16.12
C GLN A 337 44.03 -19.09 17.32
N GLN A 338 42.98 -18.35 17.67
CA GLN A 338 42.74 -17.85 19.03
C GLN A 338 41.52 -18.57 19.62
N PRO A 339 41.53 -18.94 20.91
CA PRO A 339 40.46 -19.72 21.52
C PRO A 339 39.25 -18.85 21.83
N VAL A 340 38.15 -19.05 21.10
CA VAL A 340 36.83 -18.53 21.45
C VAL A 340 36.27 -19.39 22.58
N GLN A 341 36.03 -18.77 23.74
CA GLN A 341 35.34 -19.40 24.87
C GLN A 341 33.92 -19.82 24.44
N ARG A 342 33.73 -21.13 24.25
CA ARG A 342 32.41 -21.74 24.09
C ARG A 342 31.66 -21.66 25.42
N THR A 343 30.69 -20.76 25.51
CA THR A 343 29.63 -20.84 26.51
C THR A 343 28.87 -22.15 26.31
N GLN A 344 29.07 -23.10 27.23
CA GLN A 344 28.38 -24.38 27.21
C GLN A 344 26.87 -24.13 27.42
N LYS A 345 26.08 -24.45 26.39
CA LYS A 345 24.61 -24.46 26.48
C LYS A 345 24.20 -25.59 27.43
N ARG A 346 23.91 -25.25 28.68
CA ARG A 346 23.27 -26.18 29.62
C ARG A 346 21.84 -26.41 29.16
N ARG A 347 21.47 -27.68 28.91
CA ARG A 347 20.09 -28.05 28.60
C ARG A 347 19.28 -27.95 29.88
N ILE A 348 18.20 -27.18 29.83
CA ILE A 348 17.22 -27.05 30.92
C ILE A 348 16.50 -28.38 31.08
N THR A 349 16.32 -28.83 32.32
CA THR A 349 15.65 -30.11 32.59
C THR A 349 14.13 -29.96 32.56
N ALA A 350 13.41 -31.06 32.31
CA ALA A 350 11.94 -31.05 32.33
C ALA A 350 11.38 -30.57 33.67
N ASP A 351 12.06 -30.87 34.77
CA ASP A 351 11.67 -30.46 36.13
C ASP A 351 11.79 -28.95 36.35
N GLU A 352 12.80 -28.30 35.76
CA GLU A 352 12.96 -26.84 35.80
C GLU A 352 11.85 -26.12 35.02
N ILE A 353 11.37 -26.74 33.93
CA ILE A 353 10.24 -26.23 33.14
C ILE A 353 8.93 -26.41 33.92
N GLN A 354 8.72 -27.58 34.53
CA GLN A 354 7.52 -27.87 35.31
C GLN A 354 7.43 -26.97 36.56
N SER A 355 8.54 -26.76 37.27
CA SER A 355 8.59 -25.86 38.43
C SER A 355 8.27 -24.40 38.07
N ALA A 356 8.75 -23.92 36.91
CA ALA A 356 8.41 -22.58 36.43
C ALA A 356 6.93 -22.44 36.04
N LEU A 357 6.33 -23.52 35.52
CA LEU A 357 4.90 -23.61 35.19
C LEU A 357 4.03 -23.59 36.45
N ASP A 358 4.37 -24.41 37.45
CA ASP A 358 3.61 -24.50 38.70
C ASP A 358 3.62 -23.16 39.45
N ASN A 359 4.74 -22.44 39.42
CA ASN A 359 4.88 -21.12 40.04
C ASN A 359 4.03 -20.04 39.31
N ALA A 360 3.95 -20.10 37.98
CA ALA A 360 3.09 -19.21 37.19
C ALA A 360 1.59 -19.47 37.43
N ILE A 361 1.20 -20.75 37.56
CA ILE A 361 -0.16 -21.16 37.89
C ILE A 361 -0.53 -20.73 39.32
N TYR A 362 0.40 -20.86 40.26
CA TYR A 362 0.21 -20.38 41.64
C TYR A 362 0.00 -18.86 41.71
N GLN A 363 0.80 -18.08 40.99
CA GLN A 363 0.66 -16.61 40.91
C GLN A 363 -0.71 -16.20 40.32
N LEU A 364 -1.20 -16.91 39.31
CA LEU A 364 -2.52 -16.68 38.71
C LEU A 364 -3.67 -17.03 39.67
N LYS A 365 -3.54 -18.11 40.45
CA LYS A 365 -4.56 -18.53 41.44
C LYS A 365 -4.65 -17.60 42.65
N MET A 366 -3.54 -16.96 43.04
CA MET A 366 -3.49 -16.09 44.21
C MET A 366 -4.00 -14.66 43.96
N GLY A 367 -4.51 -14.35 42.77
CA GLY A 367 -5.12 -13.04 42.46
C GLY A 367 -4.16 -11.86 42.57
N VAL A 368 -2.84 -12.13 42.63
CA VAL A 368 -1.81 -11.09 42.59
C VAL A 368 -1.90 -10.42 41.23
N ARG A 369 -2.08 -9.10 41.17
CA ARG A 369 -2.23 -8.30 39.93
C ARG A 369 -1.15 -8.71 38.92
N GLY A 370 -1.55 -9.57 37.98
CA GLY A 370 -0.63 -10.40 37.22
C GLY A 370 0.05 -9.65 36.09
N GLN A 371 1.30 -10.02 35.84
CA GLN A 371 2.02 -9.64 34.63
C GLN A 371 1.17 -9.95 33.39
N ALA A 372 1.10 -9.00 32.45
CA ALA A 372 0.37 -9.18 31.21
C ALA A 372 0.83 -10.47 30.50
N PRO A 373 -0.07 -11.21 29.81
CA PRO A 373 0.26 -12.47 29.14
C PRO A 373 1.51 -12.39 28.24
N MET A 374 1.79 -11.21 27.68
CA MET A 374 2.96 -10.94 26.86
C MET A 374 4.29 -10.95 27.63
N ALA A 375 4.29 -10.55 28.91
CA ALA A 375 5.46 -10.63 29.77
C ALA A 375 5.78 -12.10 30.14
N LEU A 376 4.75 -12.91 30.37
CA LEU A 376 4.89 -14.35 30.60
C LEU A 376 5.42 -15.06 29.34
N PHE A 377 4.89 -14.70 28.15
CA PHE A 377 5.41 -15.18 26.87
C PHE A 377 6.91 -14.88 26.72
N LYS A 378 7.32 -13.62 26.93
CA LYS A 378 8.73 -13.22 26.82
C LYS A 378 9.64 -13.93 27.81
N GLN A 379 9.16 -14.21 29.03
CA GLN A 379 9.95 -14.98 30.00
C GLN A 379 10.10 -16.45 29.59
N LEU A 380 9.03 -17.08 29.10
CA LEU A 380 9.08 -18.46 28.61
C LEU A 380 9.94 -18.60 27.36
N ASP A 381 9.81 -17.66 26.43
CA ASP A 381 10.59 -17.63 25.20
C ASP A 381 12.08 -17.38 25.47
N ALA A 382 12.40 -16.45 26.39
CA ALA A 382 13.77 -16.21 26.84
C ALA A 382 14.37 -17.45 27.53
N LYS A 383 13.58 -18.18 28.34
CA LYS A 383 14.04 -19.43 28.97
C LYS A 383 14.22 -20.56 27.97
N GLN A 384 13.44 -20.61 26.89
CA GLN A 384 13.55 -21.62 25.85
C GLN A 384 14.38 -21.17 24.63
N ASN A 385 15.20 -20.13 24.78
CA ASN A 385 16.07 -19.59 23.70
C ASN A 385 15.32 -19.32 22.38
N GLY A 386 14.12 -18.75 22.43
CA GLY A 386 13.38 -18.37 21.21
C GLY A 386 12.55 -19.50 20.58
N MET A 387 12.42 -20.66 21.26
CA MET A 387 11.72 -21.82 20.70
C MET A 387 10.21 -21.83 20.95
N VAL A 388 9.67 -20.89 21.74
CA VAL A 388 8.23 -20.85 22.00
C VAL A 388 7.59 -19.93 20.99
N THR A 389 6.89 -20.51 20.02
CA THR A 389 6.19 -19.68 19.04
C THR A 389 4.96 -19.01 19.68
N PRO A 390 4.58 -17.79 19.26
CA PRO A 390 3.38 -17.12 19.77
C PRO A 390 2.11 -17.96 19.61
N MET A 391 2.06 -18.80 18.57
CA MET A 391 0.93 -19.70 18.30
C MET A 391 0.87 -20.87 19.30
N GLU A 392 2.00 -21.44 19.69
CA GLU A 392 2.06 -22.47 20.74
C GLU A 392 1.70 -21.89 22.11
N PHE A 393 2.17 -20.68 22.41
CA PHE A 393 1.78 -19.97 23.63
C PHE A 393 0.29 -19.63 23.67
N ALA A 394 -0.30 -19.16 22.56
CA ALA A 394 -1.73 -18.89 22.48
C ALA A 394 -2.57 -20.18 22.65
N LYS A 395 -2.16 -21.29 22.02
CA LYS A 395 -2.79 -22.61 22.22
C LYS A 395 -2.68 -23.08 23.67
N PHE A 396 -1.55 -22.83 24.32
CA PHE A 396 -1.33 -23.12 25.74
C PHE A 396 -2.27 -22.29 26.62
N VAL A 397 -2.28 -20.96 26.49
CA VAL A 397 -3.18 -20.09 27.26
C VAL A 397 -4.64 -20.49 27.06
N HIS A 398 -5.04 -20.80 25.84
CA HIS A 398 -6.40 -21.25 25.55
C HIS A 398 -6.75 -22.58 26.25
N ARG A 399 -5.85 -23.57 26.26
CA ARG A 399 -6.08 -24.86 26.96
C ARG A 399 -6.13 -24.68 28.48
N THR A 400 -5.22 -23.89 29.03
CA THR A 400 -5.08 -23.71 30.48
C THR A 400 -6.19 -22.83 31.05
N VAL A 401 -6.61 -21.78 30.34
CA VAL A 401 -7.66 -20.86 30.79
C VAL A 401 -9.07 -21.42 30.55
N HIS A 402 -9.34 -22.14 29.45
CA HIS A 402 -10.64 -22.81 29.27
C HIS A 402 -10.79 -24.07 30.13
N GLY A 403 -9.70 -24.69 30.56
CA GLY A 403 -9.73 -25.78 31.53
C GLY A 403 -10.04 -25.34 32.97
N MET A 404 -10.05 -24.02 33.26
CA MET A 404 -10.33 -23.45 34.58
C MET A 404 -11.81 -23.07 34.79
N SER A 405 -12.69 -23.32 33.82
CA SER A 405 -14.14 -23.24 33.99
C SER A 405 -14.78 -24.62 34.09
N ARG A 406 -14.45 -25.34 35.17
CA ARG A 406 -15.31 -26.30 35.87
C ARG A 406 -14.93 -26.33 37.34
#